data_AF-A0A352S2I9-F1
#
_entry.id   AF-A0A352S2I9-F1
#
_cell.length_a   1.000
_cell.length_b   1.000
_cell.length_c   1.000
_cell.angle_alpha   90.00
_cell.angle_beta   90.00
_cell.angle_gamma   90.00
#
_symmetry.space_group_name_H-M   'P 1'
#
loop_
_entity.id
_entity.type
_entity.pdbx_description
1 polymer ?
#
loop_
_entity_poly.entity_id
_entity_poly.type
_entity_poly.pdbx_seq_one_letter_code
_entity_poly.pdbx_strand_id
1 'polypeptide(L)'
;CESGADAIVMGAGLPLDLPDLAAGHPKVALIPILSESRGIGLVIRRWMKKGRLPDAIVVEHPAHAGGHLGASAIEDIGDDRFSFDRVLDECRELFKTLGLTWGSIPLILAGGMNNHTKIRHWLDKGAAAVQVGTAFAVTEESDAHPAFKHVLATARPETLREFTSVAGLPARAVLTPWLAKYLSTESRLQRRAKTRDCLEGFDCLQACGLRDGIARIGQFCIDLKLAQAVRGDVERGLFFRGKGTLPFGEAIRPVADLMHYLLTGEKPADLTEDTARAVSMA
;
A
#
# COMPACT_ATOMS: atom_id res chain seq x y z
N CYS A 1 14.18 -7.14 -18.19
CA CYS A 1 15.00 -6.89 -16.99
C CYS A 1 16.05 -7.99 -17.04
N GLU A 2 17.32 -7.71 -16.72
CA GLU A 2 18.35 -8.76 -16.72
C GLU A 2 18.00 -9.94 -15.80
N SER A 3 17.23 -9.67 -14.73
CA SER A 3 16.71 -10.69 -13.82
C SER A 3 15.65 -11.63 -14.41
N GLY A 4 15.12 -11.35 -15.60
CA GLY A 4 14.01 -12.10 -16.19
C GLY A 4 12.62 -11.74 -15.64
N ALA A 5 12.50 -10.72 -14.78
CA ALA A 5 11.20 -10.29 -14.25
C ALA A 5 10.21 -9.88 -15.35
N ASP A 6 8.97 -10.37 -15.26
CA ASP A 6 7.89 -10.08 -16.21
C ASP A 6 7.31 -8.66 -16.05
N ALA A 7 7.34 -8.12 -14.83
CA ALA A 7 6.77 -6.83 -14.51
C ALA A 7 7.60 -6.05 -13.48
N ILE A 8 7.53 -4.71 -13.56
CA ILE A 8 7.99 -3.78 -12.54
C ILE A 8 6.76 -3.02 -12.05
N VAL A 9 6.38 -3.26 -10.80
CA VAL A 9 5.33 -2.51 -10.10
C VAL A 9 6.00 -1.44 -9.23
N MET A 10 5.73 -0.16 -9.50
CA MET A 10 6.47 0.95 -8.87
C MET A 10 5.52 1.94 -8.19
N GLY A 11 5.64 2.09 -6.88
CA GLY A 11 4.90 3.08 -6.08
C GLY A 11 5.80 4.13 -5.42
N ALA A 12 5.24 4.84 -4.43
CA ALA A 12 5.95 5.85 -3.62
C ALA A 12 6.56 7.02 -4.42
N GLY A 13 5.89 7.46 -5.48
CA GLY A 13 6.32 8.60 -6.29
C GLY A 13 5.73 8.56 -7.71
N LEU A 14 6.13 9.54 -8.54
CA LEU A 14 5.78 9.55 -9.96
C LEU A 14 6.92 8.92 -10.78
N PRO A 15 6.72 7.76 -11.41
CA PRO A 15 7.78 7.05 -12.12
C PRO A 15 7.99 7.61 -13.54
N LEU A 16 8.35 8.89 -13.65
CA LEU A 16 8.42 9.60 -14.94
C LEU A 16 9.57 9.13 -15.83
N ASP A 17 10.61 8.57 -15.24
CA ASP A 17 11.86 8.07 -15.85
C ASP A 17 11.86 6.56 -16.07
N LEU A 18 10.94 5.81 -15.45
CA LEU A 18 10.87 4.35 -15.56
C LEU A 18 10.89 3.79 -17.00
N PRO A 19 10.22 4.40 -18.02
CA PRO A 19 10.36 3.95 -19.40
C PRO A 19 11.80 3.99 -19.93
N ASP A 20 12.59 4.98 -19.51
CA ASP A 20 13.99 5.13 -19.94
C ASP A 20 14.86 4.07 -19.24
N LEU A 21 14.64 3.87 -17.94
CA LEU A 21 15.33 2.85 -17.15
C LEU A 21 15.07 1.44 -17.68
N ALA A 22 13.89 1.19 -18.23
CA ALA A 22 13.49 -0.10 -18.80
C ALA A 22 13.66 -0.18 -20.33
N ALA A 23 14.31 0.79 -20.98
CA ALA A 23 14.39 0.86 -22.44
C ALA A 23 15.06 -0.38 -23.08
N GLY A 24 16.08 -0.94 -22.42
CA GLY A 24 16.75 -2.18 -22.84
C GLY A 24 15.89 -3.45 -22.68
N HIS A 25 14.68 -3.32 -22.13
CA HIS A 25 13.83 -4.44 -21.76
C HIS A 25 12.35 -4.18 -22.09
N PRO A 26 12.00 -4.03 -23.38
CA PRO A 26 10.66 -3.60 -23.81
C PRO A 26 9.53 -4.58 -23.45
N LYS A 27 9.85 -5.85 -23.19
CA LYS A 27 8.86 -6.89 -22.84
C LYS A 27 8.44 -6.87 -21.36
N VAL A 28 9.16 -6.14 -20.51
CA VAL A 28 8.80 -6.04 -19.08
C VAL A 28 7.62 -5.12 -18.94
N ALA A 29 6.53 -5.59 -18.33
CA ALA A 29 5.38 -4.76 -18.03
C ALA A 29 5.74 -3.68 -17.00
N LEU A 30 5.35 -2.43 -17.22
CA LEU A 30 5.55 -1.33 -16.28
C LEU A 30 4.21 -0.88 -15.70
N ILE A 31 4.08 -1.02 -14.38
CA ILE A 31 2.83 -0.85 -13.65
C ILE A 31 3.04 0.19 -12.53
N PRO A 32 2.82 1.49 -12.79
CA PRO A 32 2.88 2.51 -11.75
C PRO A 32 1.71 2.38 -10.74
N ILE A 33 1.98 2.68 -9.47
CA ILE A 33 0.98 2.84 -8.42
C ILE A 33 0.71 4.33 -8.20
N LEU A 34 -0.55 4.76 -8.35
CA LEU A 34 -0.99 6.14 -8.28
C LEU A 34 -2.33 6.20 -7.52
N SER A 35 -2.69 7.35 -6.95
CA SER A 35 -3.92 7.46 -6.13
C SER A 35 -5.03 8.30 -6.73
N GLU A 36 -4.71 9.19 -7.69
CA GLU A 36 -5.69 10.11 -8.29
C GLU A 36 -5.50 10.24 -9.81
N SER A 37 -6.59 10.61 -10.50
CA SER A 37 -6.64 10.81 -11.95
C SER A 37 -5.61 11.83 -12.47
N ARG A 38 -5.31 12.87 -11.69
CA ARG A 38 -4.33 13.90 -12.05
C ARG A 38 -2.92 13.32 -12.19
N GLY A 39 -2.51 12.48 -11.24
CA GLY A 39 -1.24 11.75 -11.29
C GLY A 39 -1.19 10.76 -12.45
N ILE A 40 -2.28 10.02 -12.67
CA ILE A 40 -2.46 9.11 -13.81
C ILE A 40 -2.28 9.83 -15.14
N GLY A 41 -2.97 10.94 -15.35
CA GLY A 41 -2.85 11.73 -16.57
C GLY A 41 -1.46 12.30 -16.79
N LEU A 42 -0.75 12.69 -15.73
CA LEU A 42 0.63 13.17 -15.84
C LEU A 42 1.57 12.05 -16.29
N VAL A 43 1.48 10.86 -15.68
CA VAL A 43 2.30 9.69 -16.04
C VAL A 43 2.03 9.27 -17.49
N ILE A 44 0.76 9.09 -17.87
CA ILE A 44 0.39 8.68 -19.22
C ILE A 44 0.92 9.68 -20.24
N ARG A 45 0.66 10.98 -20.09
CA ARG A 45 1.15 12.01 -21.03
C ARG A 45 2.68 12.03 -21.12
N ARG A 46 3.39 11.84 -20.00
CA ARG A 46 4.85 11.82 -19.99
C ARG A 46 5.40 10.58 -20.71
N TRP A 47 4.82 9.42 -20.47
CA TRP A 47 5.25 8.17 -21.08
C TRP A 47 4.89 8.11 -22.56
N MET A 48 3.72 8.62 -22.97
CA MET A 48 3.33 8.74 -24.38
C MET A 48 4.38 9.52 -25.19
N LYS A 49 4.92 10.62 -24.64
CA LYS A 49 6.01 11.39 -25.27
C LYS A 49 7.31 10.60 -25.42
N LYS A 50 7.47 9.52 -24.66
CA LYS A 50 8.59 8.58 -24.72
C LYS A 50 8.26 7.33 -25.56
N GLY A 51 7.10 7.31 -26.23
CA GLY A 51 6.66 6.19 -27.05
C GLY A 51 6.22 4.96 -26.26
N ARG A 52 5.85 5.12 -24.98
CA ARG A 52 5.42 4.01 -24.12
C ARG A 52 4.13 4.34 -23.37
N LEU A 53 3.27 3.36 -23.16
CA LEU A 53 2.14 3.46 -22.24
C LEU A 53 2.38 2.56 -21.03
N PRO A 54 1.79 2.86 -19.86
CA PRO A 54 1.71 1.90 -18.78
C PRO A 54 0.98 0.63 -19.22
N ASP A 55 1.53 -0.53 -18.85
CA ASP A 55 0.92 -1.83 -19.17
C ASP A 55 -0.29 -2.12 -18.26
N ALA A 56 -0.33 -1.50 -17.09
CA ALA A 56 -1.48 -1.36 -16.20
C ALA A 56 -1.21 -0.19 -15.24
N ILE A 57 -2.20 0.25 -14.47
CA ILE A 57 -2.02 1.20 -13.38
C ILE A 57 -2.69 0.66 -12.14
N VAL A 58 -1.96 0.62 -11.02
CA VAL A 58 -2.57 0.37 -9.72
C VAL A 58 -3.10 1.69 -9.17
N VAL A 59 -4.41 1.73 -8.88
CA VAL A 59 -5.09 2.86 -8.23
C VAL A 59 -5.18 2.56 -6.73
N GLU A 60 -4.29 3.15 -5.95
CA GLU A 60 -4.26 2.98 -4.49
C GLU A 60 -5.13 4.02 -3.79
N HIS A 61 -6.08 3.57 -2.95
CA HIS A 61 -6.87 4.45 -2.10
C HIS A 61 -6.17 4.72 -0.74
N PRO A 62 -5.67 5.94 -0.47
CA PRO A 62 -4.88 6.26 0.73
C PRO A 62 -5.65 6.03 2.04
N ALA A 63 -6.95 6.33 2.07
CA ALA A 63 -7.80 6.07 3.24
C ALA A 63 -7.92 4.59 3.65
N HIS A 64 -7.57 3.65 2.76
CA HIS A 64 -7.78 2.22 2.96
C HIS A 64 -6.50 1.37 2.92
N ALA A 65 -5.50 1.79 2.15
CA ALA A 65 -4.23 1.07 2.02
C ALA A 65 -3.44 0.98 3.34
N GLY A 66 -2.50 0.03 3.41
CA GLY A 66 -1.53 -0.05 4.51
C GLY A 66 -0.16 0.40 4.01
N GLY A 67 0.79 0.62 4.93
CA GLY A 67 2.12 1.06 4.53
C GLY A 67 2.16 2.55 4.24
N HIS A 68 2.99 2.94 3.28
CA HIS A 68 3.00 4.29 2.72
C HIS A 68 1.74 4.53 1.90
N LEU A 69 1.23 5.76 1.96
CA LEU A 69 -0.05 6.13 1.35
C LEU A 69 0.20 7.17 0.26
N GLY A 70 -0.45 7.01 -0.89
CA GLY A 70 -0.34 7.92 -2.05
C GLY A 70 -1.02 9.29 -1.88
N ALA A 71 -0.85 9.92 -0.72
CA ALA A 71 -1.26 11.30 -0.42
C ALA A 71 -0.03 12.18 -0.13
N SER A 72 -0.14 13.49 -0.41
CA SER A 72 0.95 14.43 -0.16
C SER A 72 1.14 14.75 1.32
N ALA A 73 0.04 14.75 2.07
CA ALA A 73 -0.01 15.05 3.49
C ALA A 73 -1.00 14.11 4.19
N ILE A 74 -0.92 14.02 5.53
CA ILE A 74 -1.80 13.14 6.32
C ILE A 74 -3.25 13.61 6.22
N GLU A 75 -3.46 14.92 6.23
CA GLU A 75 -4.76 15.57 6.18
C GLU A 75 -5.51 15.26 4.87
N ASP A 76 -4.78 14.99 3.79
CA ASP A 76 -5.32 14.69 2.48
C ASP A 76 -5.84 13.24 2.36
N ILE A 77 -5.44 12.31 3.24
CA ILE A 77 -5.66 10.86 3.10
C ILE A 77 -7.13 10.49 2.83
N GLY A 78 -8.06 11.26 3.39
CA GLY A 78 -9.51 11.07 3.27
C GLY A 78 -10.20 11.90 2.18
N ASP A 79 -9.45 12.61 1.33
CA ASP A 79 -10.01 13.44 0.26
C ASP A 79 -10.76 12.57 -0.77
N ASP A 80 -11.94 13.04 -1.19
CA ASP A 80 -12.81 12.38 -2.17
C ASP A 80 -12.15 12.22 -3.55
N ARG A 81 -11.11 13.01 -3.87
CA ARG A 81 -10.32 12.82 -5.11
C ARG A 81 -9.70 11.44 -5.26
N PHE A 82 -9.59 10.69 -4.15
CA PHE A 82 -9.10 9.32 -4.13
C PHE A 82 -10.20 8.26 -4.21
N SER A 83 -11.48 8.66 -4.21
CA SER A 83 -12.59 7.71 -4.28
C SER A 83 -12.55 6.94 -5.60
N PHE A 84 -12.78 5.63 -5.54
CA PHE A 84 -12.64 4.78 -6.72
C PHE A 84 -13.62 5.14 -7.83
N ASP A 85 -14.89 5.47 -7.50
CA ASP A 85 -15.86 5.93 -8.51
C ASP A 85 -15.32 7.15 -9.26
N ARG A 86 -14.87 8.18 -8.52
CA ARG A 86 -14.33 9.41 -9.12
C ARG A 86 -13.10 9.14 -9.97
N VAL A 87 -12.14 8.37 -9.47
CA VAL A 87 -10.91 8.06 -10.23
C VAL A 87 -11.23 7.28 -11.49
N LEU A 88 -12.14 6.30 -11.44
CA LEU A 88 -12.56 5.54 -12.61
C LEU A 88 -13.25 6.44 -13.65
N ASP A 89 -14.19 7.29 -13.23
CA ASP A 89 -14.91 8.21 -14.13
C ASP A 89 -13.98 9.24 -14.77
N GLU A 90 -13.12 9.88 -13.97
CA GLU A 90 -12.12 10.83 -14.47
C GLU A 90 -11.10 10.14 -15.40
N CYS A 91 -10.75 8.87 -15.15
CA CYS A 91 -9.90 8.09 -16.06
C CYS A 91 -10.59 7.76 -17.38
N ARG A 92 -11.91 7.47 -17.38
CA ARG A 92 -12.68 7.27 -18.62
C ARG A 92 -12.62 8.50 -19.51
N GLU A 93 -12.86 9.67 -18.94
CA GLU A 93 -12.77 10.93 -19.68
C GLU A 93 -11.33 11.24 -20.12
N LEU A 94 -10.34 11.05 -19.24
CA LEU A 94 -8.94 11.20 -19.58
C LEU A 94 -8.55 10.32 -20.79
N PHE A 95 -8.90 9.03 -20.79
CA PHE A 95 -8.56 8.12 -21.88
C PHE A 95 -9.19 8.57 -23.19
N LYS A 96 -10.45 8.99 -23.16
CA LYS A 96 -11.13 9.58 -24.32
C LYS A 96 -10.40 10.82 -24.85
N THR A 97 -9.97 11.74 -23.99
CA THR A 97 -9.20 12.94 -24.41
C THR A 97 -7.84 12.61 -25.02
N LEU A 98 -7.24 11.47 -24.63
CA LEU A 98 -5.96 11.00 -25.14
C LEU A 98 -6.10 10.07 -26.36
N GLY A 99 -7.33 9.81 -26.83
CA GLY A 99 -7.59 8.88 -27.93
C GLY A 99 -7.34 7.42 -27.58
N LEU A 100 -7.38 7.07 -26.30
CA LEU A 100 -7.20 5.72 -25.78
C LEU A 100 -8.57 5.05 -25.57
N THR A 101 -8.70 3.78 -25.94
CA THR A 101 -9.90 3.00 -25.65
C THR A 101 -9.96 2.62 -24.18
N TRP A 102 -11.15 2.57 -23.60
CA TRP A 102 -11.31 2.05 -22.24
C TRP A 102 -10.80 0.59 -22.18
N GLY A 103 -9.96 0.30 -21.19
CA GLY A 103 -9.30 -1.00 -21.05
C GLY A 103 -7.96 -1.15 -21.77
N SER A 104 -7.52 -0.17 -22.59
CA SER A 104 -6.18 -0.21 -23.19
C SER A 104 -5.07 -0.10 -22.14
N ILE A 105 -5.39 0.52 -21.00
CA ILE A 105 -4.55 0.54 -19.79
C ILE A 105 -5.43 -0.01 -18.65
N PRO A 106 -5.27 -1.29 -18.27
CA PRO A 106 -5.99 -1.90 -17.15
C PRO A 106 -5.81 -1.11 -15.86
N LEU A 107 -6.92 -0.78 -15.18
CA LEU A 107 -6.90 -0.15 -13.86
C LEU A 107 -7.11 -1.21 -12.78
N ILE A 108 -6.14 -1.33 -11.88
CA ILE A 108 -6.10 -2.32 -10.79
C ILE A 108 -6.36 -1.58 -9.47
N LEU A 109 -7.47 -1.83 -8.79
CA LEU A 109 -7.79 -1.09 -7.57
C LEU A 109 -7.11 -1.70 -6.34
N ALA A 110 -6.53 -0.86 -5.48
CA ALA A 110 -5.79 -1.28 -4.28
C ALA A 110 -6.22 -0.49 -3.04
N GLY A 111 -6.24 -1.17 -1.89
CA GLY A 111 -6.64 -0.59 -0.62
C GLY A 111 -8.07 -0.98 -0.22
N GLY A 112 -8.21 -1.63 0.93
CA GLY A 112 -9.53 -2.00 1.48
C GLY A 112 -10.23 -3.17 0.77
N MET A 113 -9.58 -3.88 -0.15
CA MET A 113 -10.12 -5.05 -0.87
C MET A 113 -10.11 -6.32 0.00
N ASN A 114 -11.01 -6.38 0.98
CA ASN A 114 -10.99 -7.35 2.07
C ASN A 114 -12.16 -8.37 2.05
N ASN A 115 -13.04 -8.32 1.05
CA ASN A 115 -14.11 -9.31 0.89
C ASN A 115 -14.54 -9.46 -0.56
N HIS A 116 -15.11 -10.63 -0.87
CA HIS A 116 -15.57 -10.99 -2.21
C HIS A 116 -16.56 -9.98 -2.80
N THR A 117 -17.60 -9.60 -2.06
CA THR A 117 -18.66 -8.69 -2.55
C THR A 117 -18.09 -7.35 -3.00
N LYS A 118 -17.14 -6.78 -2.24
CA LYS A 118 -16.46 -5.53 -2.59
C LYS A 118 -15.60 -5.69 -3.84
N ILE A 119 -14.88 -6.82 -3.97
CA ILE A 119 -14.08 -7.10 -5.17
C ILE A 119 -14.99 -7.20 -6.39
N ARG A 120 -16.06 -8.00 -6.31
CA ARG A 120 -17.06 -8.14 -7.38
C ARG A 120 -17.65 -6.79 -7.80
N HIS A 121 -18.07 -5.99 -6.82
CA HIS A 121 -18.60 -4.66 -7.07
C HIS A 121 -17.67 -3.80 -7.94
N TRP A 122 -16.38 -3.77 -7.62
CA TRP A 122 -15.43 -2.95 -8.37
C TRP A 122 -15.06 -3.53 -9.74
N LEU A 123 -14.99 -4.86 -9.87
CA LEU A 123 -14.83 -5.51 -11.16
C LEU A 123 -16.01 -5.19 -12.09
N ASP A 124 -17.24 -5.26 -11.57
CA ASP A 124 -18.47 -4.95 -12.32
C ASP A 124 -18.55 -3.46 -12.70
N LYS A 125 -17.95 -2.57 -11.90
CA LYS A 125 -17.77 -1.13 -12.19
C LYS A 125 -16.69 -0.82 -13.24
N GLY A 126 -15.93 -1.83 -13.67
CA GLY A 126 -14.94 -1.72 -14.75
C GLY A 126 -13.49 -1.65 -14.29
N ALA A 127 -13.19 -1.93 -13.02
CA ALA A 127 -11.82 -2.25 -12.63
C ALA A 127 -11.39 -3.55 -13.33
N ALA A 128 -10.14 -3.59 -13.79
CA ALA A 128 -9.59 -4.78 -14.46
C ALA A 128 -9.18 -5.87 -13.46
N ALA A 129 -8.72 -5.47 -12.28
CA ALA A 129 -8.32 -6.37 -11.20
C ALA A 129 -8.30 -5.61 -9.86
N VAL A 130 -7.94 -6.32 -8.79
CA VAL A 130 -7.64 -5.75 -7.47
C VAL A 130 -6.26 -6.17 -6.99
N GLN A 131 -5.62 -5.33 -6.18
CA GLN A 131 -4.38 -5.66 -5.46
C GLN A 131 -4.65 -5.70 -3.95
N VAL A 132 -4.26 -6.80 -3.31
CA VAL A 132 -4.55 -7.07 -1.89
C VAL A 132 -3.24 -7.30 -1.14
N GLY A 133 -3.01 -6.52 -0.08
CA GLY A 133 -1.78 -6.60 0.73
C GLY A 133 -2.01 -7.22 2.11
N THR A 134 -2.65 -6.47 3.02
CA THR A 134 -2.77 -6.85 4.45
C THR A 134 -3.38 -8.25 4.68
N ALA A 135 -4.32 -8.70 3.85
CA ALA A 135 -4.89 -10.04 3.98
C ALA A 135 -3.86 -11.16 3.72
N PHE A 136 -2.96 -10.98 2.75
CA PHE A 136 -1.88 -11.93 2.46
C PHE A 136 -0.77 -11.85 3.51
N ALA A 137 -0.53 -10.68 4.11
CA ALA A 137 0.50 -10.49 5.13
C ALA A 137 0.24 -11.31 6.42
N VAL A 138 -0.98 -11.80 6.63
CA VAL A 138 -1.36 -12.57 7.82
C VAL A 138 -1.62 -14.05 7.52
N THR A 139 -1.42 -14.53 6.29
CA THR A 139 -1.65 -15.95 5.96
C THR A 139 -0.56 -16.85 6.55
N GLU A 140 -0.80 -18.15 6.62
CA GLU A 140 0.16 -19.14 7.13
C GLU A 140 1.48 -19.14 6.33
N GLU A 141 1.40 -18.96 5.02
CA GLU A 141 2.51 -18.98 4.07
C GLU A 141 3.34 -17.70 4.06
N SER A 142 2.84 -16.61 4.66
CA SER A 142 3.70 -15.44 4.91
C SER A 142 4.87 -15.86 5.80
N ASP A 143 6.08 -15.51 5.42
CA ASP A 143 7.33 -15.79 6.13
C ASP A 143 7.53 -14.93 7.39
N ALA A 144 6.62 -13.99 7.64
CA ALA A 144 6.63 -13.18 8.85
C ALA A 144 6.39 -14.05 10.10
N HIS A 145 7.01 -13.67 11.20
CA HIS A 145 6.85 -14.34 12.49
C HIS A 145 5.37 -14.38 12.93
N PRO A 146 4.89 -15.43 13.62
CA PRO A 146 3.49 -15.51 14.07
C PRO A 146 3.01 -14.28 14.87
N ALA A 147 3.89 -13.68 15.67
CA ALA A 147 3.60 -12.43 16.39
C ALA A 147 3.30 -11.25 15.45
N PHE A 148 3.99 -11.14 14.31
CA PHE A 148 3.68 -10.12 13.30
C PHE A 148 2.26 -10.29 12.77
N LYS A 149 1.91 -11.53 12.38
CA LYS A 149 0.58 -11.87 11.87
C LYS A 149 -0.48 -11.55 12.92
N HIS A 150 -0.23 -11.90 14.19
CA HIS A 150 -1.16 -11.63 15.29
C HIS A 150 -1.37 -10.12 15.55
N VAL A 151 -0.31 -9.30 15.53
CA VAL A 151 -0.43 -7.84 15.62
C VAL A 151 -1.28 -7.30 14.47
N LEU A 152 -1.02 -7.77 13.24
CA LEU A 152 -1.78 -7.36 12.08
C LEU A 152 -3.20 -7.96 12.01
N ALA A 153 -3.50 -9.04 12.71
CA ALA A 153 -4.82 -9.65 12.72
C ALA A 153 -5.76 -8.98 13.72
N THR A 154 -5.26 -8.76 14.94
CA THR A 154 -6.02 -8.26 16.10
C THR A 154 -6.10 -6.73 16.19
N ALA A 155 -5.35 -5.99 15.39
CA ALA A 155 -5.45 -4.52 15.40
C ALA A 155 -6.87 -4.04 15.05
N ARG A 156 -7.33 -3.06 15.81
CA ARG A 156 -8.64 -2.43 15.66
C ARG A 156 -8.48 -1.02 15.10
N PRO A 157 -9.52 -0.41 14.48
CA PRO A 157 -9.42 0.93 13.91
C PRO A 157 -8.82 1.97 14.86
N GLU A 158 -9.13 1.91 16.15
CA GLU A 158 -8.69 2.84 17.20
C GLU A 158 -7.19 2.69 17.51
N THR A 159 -6.59 1.56 17.14
CA THR A 159 -5.17 1.27 17.29
C THR A 159 -4.34 1.65 16.06
N LEU A 160 -4.97 2.11 14.98
CA LEU A 160 -4.23 2.56 13.80
C LEU A 160 -3.79 4.02 13.96
N ARG A 161 -2.57 4.34 13.53
CA ARG A 161 -2.07 5.71 13.47
C ARG A 161 -1.52 6.01 12.09
N GLU A 162 -1.79 7.23 11.67
CA GLU A 162 -1.23 7.84 10.48
C GLU A 162 -0.14 8.82 10.92
N PHE A 163 1.00 8.80 10.23
CA PHE A 163 2.18 9.61 10.56
C PHE A 163 3.07 9.81 9.34
N THR A 164 3.97 10.80 9.39
CA THR A 164 4.94 11.03 8.32
C THR A 164 6.16 10.14 8.53
N SER A 165 6.39 9.23 7.58
CA SER A 165 7.51 8.30 7.65
C SER A 165 8.87 9.00 7.40
N VAL A 166 9.96 8.26 7.61
CA VAL A 166 11.31 8.71 7.25
C VAL A 166 11.49 8.97 5.75
N ALA A 167 10.64 8.40 4.89
CA ALA A 167 10.63 8.69 3.45
C ALA A 167 9.91 10.00 3.11
N GLY A 168 9.36 10.71 4.10
CA GLY A 168 8.58 11.94 3.91
C GLY A 168 7.16 11.73 3.40
N LEU A 169 6.74 10.48 3.26
CA LEU A 169 5.40 10.09 2.84
C LEU A 169 4.52 9.76 4.05
N PRO A 170 3.22 10.10 4.03
CA PRO A 170 2.24 9.59 4.98
C PRO A 170 2.25 8.06 4.99
N ALA A 171 2.08 7.47 6.18
CA ALA A 171 2.05 6.02 6.36
C ALA A 171 1.04 5.63 7.45
N ARG A 172 0.53 4.39 7.38
CA ARG A 172 -0.43 3.83 8.36
C ARG A 172 0.08 2.55 8.99
N ALA A 173 0.10 2.53 10.33
CA ALA A 173 0.58 1.40 11.13
C ALA A 173 -0.25 1.16 12.40
N VAL A 174 -0.08 -0.02 12.98
CA VAL A 174 -0.59 -0.36 14.31
C VAL A 174 0.22 0.37 15.37
N LEU A 175 -0.47 0.94 16.37
CA LEU A 175 0.10 1.67 17.51
C LEU A 175 0.72 0.69 18.53
N THR A 176 1.87 0.13 18.14
CA THR A 176 2.69 -0.71 19.02
C THR A 176 3.45 0.13 20.06
N PRO A 177 4.05 -0.49 21.09
CA PRO A 177 4.86 0.23 22.10
C PRO A 177 5.92 1.13 21.46
N TRP A 178 6.61 0.65 20.42
CA TRP A 178 7.58 1.46 19.69
C TRP A 178 6.95 2.67 19.02
N LEU A 179 5.85 2.50 18.27
CA LEU A 179 5.23 3.60 17.54
C LEU A 179 4.68 4.65 18.50
N ALA A 180 4.06 4.23 19.60
CA ALA A 180 3.57 5.14 20.63
C ALA A 180 4.71 5.97 21.25
N LYS A 181 5.85 5.34 21.53
CA LYS A 181 7.06 6.01 22.02
C LYS A 181 7.69 6.94 20.99
N TYR A 182 7.71 6.53 19.72
CA TYR A 182 8.20 7.38 18.63
C TYR A 182 7.36 8.65 18.52
N LEU A 183 6.03 8.52 18.40
CA LEU A 183 5.12 9.65 18.26
C LEU A 183 5.18 10.60 19.47
N SER A 184 5.27 10.08 20.70
CA SER A 184 5.39 10.94 21.90
C SER A 184 6.72 11.72 21.98
N THR A 185 7.75 11.28 21.24
CA THR A 185 9.07 11.93 21.22
C THR A 185 9.43 12.57 19.89
N GLU A 186 8.54 12.52 18.90
CA GLU A 186 8.81 12.93 17.52
C GLU A 186 9.31 14.37 17.44
N SER A 187 8.59 15.33 18.05
CA SER A 187 8.99 16.74 18.03
C SER A 187 10.40 16.97 18.59
N ARG A 188 10.80 16.20 19.62
CA ARG A 188 12.14 16.26 20.21
C ARG A 188 13.19 15.67 19.26
N LEU A 189 12.86 14.60 18.55
CA LEU A 189 13.73 14.00 17.55
C LEU A 189 13.93 14.96 16.36
N GLN A 190 12.85 15.58 15.88
CA GLN A 190 12.88 16.56 14.79
C GLN A 190 13.75 17.79 15.13
N ARG A 191 13.65 18.33 16.36
CA ARG A 191 14.53 19.42 16.84
C ARG A 191 16.01 19.04 16.90
N ARG A 192 16.32 17.74 16.93
CA ARG A 192 17.69 17.21 16.98
C ARG A 192 18.10 16.57 15.65
N ALA A 193 17.30 16.75 14.60
CA ALA A 193 17.61 16.23 13.28
C ALA A 193 18.93 16.85 12.80
N LYS A 194 19.82 15.99 12.33
CA LYS A 194 21.13 16.34 11.79
C LYS A 194 21.58 15.20 10.89
N THR A 195 22.40 15.55 9.91
CA THR A 195 23.01 14.59 9.01
C THR A 195 23.82 13.56 9.80
N ARG A 196 23.74 12.30 9.37
CA ARG A 196 24.47 11.16 9.94
C ARG A 196 24.65 10.08 8.89
N ASP A 197 25.55 9.14 9.17
CA ASP A 197 25.72 7.96 8.33
C ASP A 197 24.48 7.05 8.38
N CYS A 198 24.20 6.36 7.27
CA CYS A 198 23.10 5.41 7.20
C CYS A 198 23.33 4.27 8.21
N LEU A 199 22.31 3.94 9.01
CA LEU A 199 22.43 2.91 10.03
C LEU A 199 22.65 1.51 9.45
N GLU A 200 22.09 1.25 8.26
CA GLU A 200 22.17 -0.07 7.61
C GLU A 200 23.39 -0.20 6.68
N GLY A 201 24.14 0.87 6.45
CA GLY A 201 25.30 0.86 5.55
C GLY A 201 24.96 0.77 4.06
N PHE A 202 23.67 0.85 3.69
CA PHE A 202 23.21 1.00 2.31
C PHE A 202 22.12 2.07 2.21
N ASP A 203 22.19 2.90 1.18
CA ASP A 203 21.26 4.02 0.98
C ASP A 203 19.94 3.56 0.37
N CYS A 204 19.05 3.02 1.22
CA CYS A 204 17.76 2.46 0.81
C CYS A 204 16.76 3.49 0.28
N LEU A 205 16.93 4.78 0.58
CA LEU A 205 16.04 5.86 0.16
C LEU A 205 16.84 6.98 -0.52
N GLN A 206 16.25 7.55 -1.58
CA GLN A 206 16.78 8.76 -2.21
C GLN A 206 16.83 9.92 -1.22
N ALA A 207 15.74 10.16 -0.49
CA ALA A 207 15.67 11.11 0.62
C ALA A 207 15.25 10.38 1.91
N CYS A 208 16.06 10.53 2.96
CA CYS A 208 15.88 9.85 4.25
C CYS A 208 15.94 10.85 5.39
N GLY A 209 14.84 10.99 6.13
CA GLY A 209 14.72 11.92 7.25
C GLY A 209 15.80 11.80 8.31
N LEU A 210 16.17 10.57 8.62
CA LEU A 210 17.15 10.28 9.66
C LEU A 210 18.58 10.54 9.18
N ARG A 211 18.96 9.98 8.03
CA ARG A 211 20.30 10.09 7.42
C ARG A 211 20.60 11.53 7.02
N ASP A 212 19.66 12.17 6.32
CA ASP A 212 19.85 13.51 5.75
C ASP A 212 19.58 14.63 6.75
N GLY A 213 19.06 14.31 7.94
CA GLY A 213 18.75 15.29 8.97
C GLY A 213 17.57 16.21 8.64
N ILE A 214 16.64 15.75 7.82
CA ILE A 214 15.50 16.56 7.37
C ILE A 214 14.44 16.58 8.48
N ALA A 215 14.43 17.65 9.28
CA ALA A 215 13.61 17.75 10.50
C ALA A 215 12.10 17.54 10.31
N ARG A 216 11.54 17.88 9.13
CA ARG A 216 10.09 17.79 8.87
C ARG A 216 9.59 16.38 8.51
N ILE A 217 10.49 15.41 8.36
CA ILE A 217 10.14 14.02 8.01
C ILE A 217 10.65 13.06 9.09
N GLY A 218 10.16 11.82 9.07
CA GLY A 218 10.32 10.89 10.18
C GLY A 218 11.78 10.67 10.60
N GLN A 219 12.02 10.57 11.91
CA GLN A 219 13.38 10.53 12.49
C GLN A 219 13.72 9.13 13.05
N PHE A 220 13.60 8.10 12.20
CA PHE A 220 13.89 6.71 12.53
C PHE A 220 14.35 5.94 11.28
N CYS A 221 15.08 4.84 11.44
CA CYS A 221 15.43 3.96 10.33
C CYS A 221 14.25 3.03 10.03
N ILE A 222 13.62 3.17 8.86
CA ILE A 222 12.47 2.35 8.49
C ILE A 222 12.85 0.88 8.29
N ASP A 223 13.98 0.63 7.62
CA ASP A 223 14.44 -0.72 7.30
C ASP A 223 14.63 -1.57 8.56
N LEU A 224 15.38 -1.04 9.54
CA LEU A 224 15.53 -1.64 10.87
C LEU A 224 14.19 -1.98 11.52
N LYS A 225 13.21 -1.08 11.41
CA LYS A 225 11.91 -1.23 12.08
C LYS A 225 11.01 -2.26 11.41
N LEU A 226 11.07 -2.34 10.09
CA LEU A 226 10.38 -3.39 9.33
C LEU A 226 11.05 -4.75 9.55
N ALA A 227 12.39 -4.79 9.57
CA ALA A 227 13.16 -6.00 9.87
C ALA A 227 12.92 -6.53 11.30
N GLN A 228 12.68 -5.64 12.27
CA GLN A 228 12.25 -6.01 13.62
C GLN A 228 10.82 -6.56 13.62
N ALA A 229 9.91 -5.90 12.90
CA ALA A 229 8.51 -6.32 12.83
C ALA A 229 8.35 -7.71 12.20
N VAL A 230 8.97 -7.97 11.04
CA VAL A 230 8.86 -9.26 10.34
C VAL A 230 9.42 -10.42 11.18
N ARG A 231 10.41 -10.15 12.04
CA ARG A 231 10.97 -11.12 13.01
C ARG A 231 10.14 -11.27 14.29
N GLY A 232 9.05 -10.52 14.43
CA GLY A 232 8.14 -10.62 15.57
C GLY A 232 8.56 -9.82 16.81
N ASP A 233 9.49 -8.87 16.70
CA ASP A 233 9.83 -7.95 17.81
C ASP A 233 8.74 -6.89 17.95
N VAL A 234 7.66 -7.22 18.66
CA VAL A 234 6.50 -6.35 18.89
C VAL A 234 6.87 -5.07 19.64
N GLU A 235 7.86 -5.14 20.53
CA GLU A 235 8.32 -4.01 21.34
C GLU A 235 9.07 -2.95 20.54
N ARG A 236 9.75 -3.35 19.45
CA ARG A 236 10.62 -2.45 18.68
C ARG A 236 10.20 -2.24 17.24
N GLY A 237 9.40 -3.12 16.66
CA GLY A 237 9.02 -3.12 15.25
C GLY A 237 7.97 -2.08 14.88
N LEU A 238 7.92 -1.75 13.59
CA LEU A 238 6.86 -0.99 12.95
C LEU A 238 5.99 -1.92 12.11
N PHE A 239 4.68 -1.95 12.41
CA PHE A 239 3.74 -2.90 11.81
C PHE A 239 2.74 -2.17 10.94
N PHE A 240 3.02 -2.11 9.63
CA PHE A 240 2.12 -1.50 8.66
C PHE A 240 0.84 -2.33 8.49
N ARG A 241 -0.31 -1.65 8.44
CA ARG A 241 -1.61 -2.29 8.29
C ARG A 241 -2.60 -1.37 7.57
N GLY A 242 -3.36 -1.94 6.63
CA GLY A 242 -4.47 -1.24 5.98
C GLY A 242 -5.64 -0.96 6.92
N LYS A 243 -6.49 -0.01 6.54
CA LYS A 243 -7.72 0.26 7.26
C LYS A 243 -8.78 -0.78 6.89
N GLY A 244 -9.47 -1.32 7.89
CA GLY A 244 -10.57 -2.26 7.70
C GLY A 244 -10.36 -3.61 8.37
N THR A 245 -11.36 -4.47 8.19
CA THR A 245 -11.37 -5.84 8.69
C THR A 245 -10.58 -6.77 7.77
N LEU A 246 -10.18 -7.94 8.27
CA LEU A 246 -9.62 -9.01 7.46
C LEU A 246 -10.72 -9.98 7.01
N PRO A 247 -10.51 -10.72 5.90
CA PRO A 247 -11.44 -11.72 5.40
C PRO A 247 -11.97 -12.71 6.44
N PHE A 248 -11.11 -13.12 7.38
CA PHE A 248 -11.37 -14.13 8.41
C PHE A 248 -11.29 -13.58 9.84
N GLY A 249 -11.46 -12.26 10.00
CA GLY A 249 -11.30 -11.61 11.30
C GLY A 249 -9.88 -11.77 11.82
N GLU A 250 -9.72 -12.27 13.05
CA GLU A 250 -8.41 -12.49 13.67
C GLU A 250 -7.77 -13.83 13.29
N ALA A 251 -8.50 -14.71 12.59
CA ALA A 251 -8.01 -16.03 12.24
C ALA A 251 -6.93 -15.95 11.15
N ILE A 252 -5.75 -16.51 11.47
CA ILE A 252 -4.68 -16.77 10.51
C ILE A 252 -5.06 -18.03 9.74
N ARG A 253 -5.06 -17.95 8.41
CA ARG A 253 -5.49 -19.05 7.52
C ARG A 253 -4.53 -19.22 6.34
N PRO A 254 -4.54 -20.37 5.66
CA PRO A 254 -3.78 -20.58 4.43
C PRO A 254 -4.16 -19.59 3.33
N VAL A 255 -3.22 -19.33 2.42
CA VAL A 255 -3.44 -18.61 1.16
C VAL A 255 -4.53 -19.32 0.36
N ALA A 256 -4.59 -20.65 0.40
CA ALA A 256 -5.62 -21.42 -0.30
C ALA A 256 -7.05 -20.99 0.13
N ASP A 257 -7.30 -20.88 1.43
CA ASP A 257 -8.58 -20.42 1.98
C ASP A 257 -8.86 -18.97 1.57
N LEU A 258 -7.86 -18.10 1.67
CA LEU A 258 -7.98 -16.70 1.27
C LEU A 258 -8.35 -16.57 -0.21
N MET A 259 -7.66 -17.29 -1.08
CA MET A 259 -7.91 -17.29 -2.52
C MET A 259 -9.30 -17.84 -2.84
N HIS A 260 -9.68 -18.97 -2.23
CA HIS A 260 -11.02 -19.55 -2.39
C HIS A 260 -12.10 -18.54 -2.03
N TYR A 261 -12.00 -17.90 -0.87
CA TYR A 261 -12.97 -16.92 -0.42
C TYR A 261 -13.02 -15.67 -1.32
N LEU A 262 -11.88 -15.09 -1.70
CA LEU A 262 -11.87 -13.90 -2.53
C LEU A 262 -12.46 -14.17 -3.93
N LEU A 263 -12.26 -15.36 -4.48
CA LEU A 263 -12.75 -15.75 -5.81
C LEU A 263 -14.21 -16.22 -5.81
N THR A 264 -14.66 -16.95 -4.79
CA THR A 264 -15.97 -17.61 -4.76
C THR A 264 -16.98 -16.98 -3.80
N GLY A 265 -16.51 -16.24 -2.80
CA GLY A 265 -17.32 -15.74 -1.69
C GLY A 265 -17.58 -16.75 -0.58
N GLU A 266 -17.16 -18.01 -0.75
CA GLU A 266 -17.36 -19.07 0.23
C GLU A 266 -16.27 -19.03 1.30
N LYS A 267 -16.67 -19.07 2.57
CA LYS A 267 -15.73 -19.18 3.70
C LYS A 267 -15.50 -20.64 4.07
N PRO A 268 -14.33 -20.98 4.66
CA PRO A 268 -14.10 -22.27 5.31
C PRO A 268 -15.24 -22.60 6.28
N ALA A 269 -15.71 -23.86 6.25
CA ALA A 269 -16.87 -24.30 7.04
C ALA A 269 -16.67 -24.10 8.55
N ASP A 270 -15.44 -24.26 9.04
CA ASP A 270 -15.06 -24.07 10.44
C ASP A 270 -15.07 -22.60 10.91
N LEU A 271 -15.17 -21.64 9.99
CA LEU A 271 -15.37 -20.22 10.31
C LEU A 271 -16.84 -19.80 10.34
N THR A 272 -17.77 -20.66 9.93
CA THR A 272 -19.19 -20.31 9.81
C THR A 272 -19.97 -20.31 11.12
N GLU A 273 -19.42 -20.88 12.20
CA GLU A 273 -20.19 -21.11 13.44
C GLU A 273 -20.05 -20.08 14.57
N ASP A 274 -19.13 -19.11 14.57
CA ASP A 274 -18.97 -18.27 15.79
C ASP A 274 -18.56 -16.79 15.65
N THR A 275 -18.64 -16.18 14.46
CA THR A 275 -18.24 -14.75 14.28
C THR A 275 -19.38 -13.79 13.94
N ALA A 276 -20.60 -14.27 13.71
CA ALA A 276 -21.75 -13.40 13.41
C ALA A 276 -22.28 -12.61 14.63
N ARG A 277 -21.95 -13.01 15.87
CA ARG A 277 -22.43 -12.33 17.09
C ARG A 277 -21.60 -11.13 17.55
N ALA A 278 -20.36 -10.96 17.08
CA ALA A 278 -19.47 -9.91 17.59
C ALA A 278 -19.51 -8.59 16.80
N VAL A 279 -20.10 -8.56 15.60
CA VAL A 279 -20.04 -7.39 14.70
C VAL A 279 -21.34 -6.56 14.72
N SER A 280 -22.39 -7.02 15.41
CA SER A 280 -23.68 -6.31 15.51
C SER A 280 -23.75 -5.31 16.68
N MET A 281 -22.72 -5.17 17.51
CA MET A 281 -22.76 -4.32 18.72
C MET A 281 -21.54 -3.41 18.91
N ALA A 282 -20.83 -3.04 17.84
CA ALA A 282 -19.76 -2.04 17.89
C ALA A 282 -19.86 -1.06 16.71
#